data_AF-A0A0V0GA57-F1
#
_entry.id   AF-A0A0V0GA57-F1
#
_cell.length_a   1.000
_cell.length_b   1.000
_cell.length_c   1.000
_cell.angle_alpha   90.00
_cell.angle_beta   90.00
_cell.angle_gamma   90.00
#
_symmetry.space_group_name_H-M   'P 1'
#
loop_
_entity.id
_entity.type
_entity.pdbx_description
1 polymer ?
#
loop_
_entity_poly.entity_id
_entity_poly.type
_entity_poly.pdbx_seq_one_letter_code
_entity_poly.pdbx_strand_id
1 'polypeptide(L)'
;IPKAKSCFGCCSLDKGSKFIGWFHLIIFSLLELGCFVKIVSDITLSKEKQARRFVPLLIFGIFSIYIGTMFLIGVHRRNARYIKWYIAYIAAISCFALIAIIVFTITFAVSDVFGYGYYLIILSLLTVLLVVSTNFFIVVFSYYRENKGALHESEEFKGIY
;
A
#
# COMPACT_ATOMS: atom_id res chain seq x y z
N ILE A 1 16.71 33.24 -7.40
CA ILE A 1 15.87 32.06 -7.07
C ILE A 1 16.52 30.83 -7.69
N PRO A 2 17.25 29.99 -6.92
CA PRO A 2 17.79 28.76 -7.47
C PRO A 2 16.64 27.79 -7.70
N LYS A 3 16.39 27.46 -8.97
CA LYS A 3 15.49 26.37 -9.38
C LYS A 3 16.09 25.08 -8.84
N ALA A 4 15.43 24.44 -7.87
CA ALA A 4 15.77 23.08 -7.45
C ALA A 4 15.66 22.16 -8.68
N LYS A 5 16.81 21.82 -9.25
CA LYS A 5 16.98 20.87 -10.35
C LYS A 5 16.82 19.44 -9.82
N SER A 6 16.39 18.58 -10.74
CA SER A 6 16.36 17.11 -10.67
C SER A 6 15.26 16.50 -9.79
N CYS A 7 14.07 16.48 -10.38
CA CYS A 7 12.90 15.81 -9.85
C CYS A 7 12.76 14.42 -10.48
N PHE A 8 12.97 13.35 -9.70
CA PHE A 8 12.60 11.99 -10.12
C PHE A 8 11.06 11.92 -10.31
N GLY A 9 10.59 12.07 -11.55
CA GLY A 9 9.34 11.56 -12.11
C GLY A 9 7.96 11.98 -11.59
N CYS A 10 7.74 12.27 -10.29
CA CYS A 10 6.41 12.41 -9.67
C CYS A 10 6.17 13.77 -8.98
N CYS A 11 6.66 14.87 -9.55
CA CYS A 11 6.98 16.08 -8.79
C CYS A 11 5.87 17.07 -8.40
N SER A 12 4.62 16.62 -8.26
CA SER A 12 3.67 17.27 -7.36
C SER A 12 2.90 16.22 -6.57
N LEU A 13 2.58 16.50 -5.30
CA LEU A 13 1.77 15.63 -4.44
C LEU A 13 0.47 15.22 -5.15
N ASP A 14 -0.13 16.13 -5.91
CA ASP A 14 -1.35 15.85 -6.69
C ASP A 14 -1.12 14.78 -7.77
N LYS A 15 -0.07 14.91 -8.60
CA LYS A 15 0.22 13.93 -9.66
C LYS A 15 0.72 12.61 -9.09
N GLY A 16 1.63 12.66 -8.11
CA GLY A 16 2.18 11.46 -7.45
C GLY A 16 1.11 10.67 -6.71
N SER A 17 0.23 11.35 -5.97
CA SER A 17 -0.86 10.69 -5.24
C SER A 17 -1.90 10.08 -6.19
N LYS A 18 -2.23 10.73 -7.31
CA LYS A 18 -3.12 10.14 -8.33
C LYS A 18 -2.52 8.87 -8.92
N PHE A 19 -1.26 8.93 -9.33
CA PHE A 19 -0.56 7.77 -9.91
C PHE A 19 -0.54 6.60 -8.92
N ILE A 20 -0.18 6.86 -7.66
CA ILE A 20 -0.14 5.85 -6.60
C ILE A 20 -1.52 5.28 -6.28
N GLY A 21 -2.54 6.14 -6.22
CA GLY A 21 -3.90 5.69 -5.95
C GLY A 21 -4.41 4.74 -7.04
N TRP A 22 -4.14 5.06 -8.31
CA TRP A 22 -4.48 4.18 -9.43
C TRP A 22 -3.68 2.88 -9.41
N PHE A 23 -2.36 2.97 -9.15
CA PHE A 23 -1.51 1.79 -9.03
C PHE A 23 -1.99 0.85 -7.92
N HIS A 24 -2.33 1.41 -6.76
CA HIS A 24 -2.92 0.66 -5.64
C HIS A 24 -4.19 -0.07 -6.08
N LEU A 25 -5.15 0.63 -6.69
CA LEU A 25 -6.40 0.02 -7.13
C LEU A 25 -6.18 -1.11 -8.13
N ILE A 26 -5.30 -0.93 -9.11
CA ILE A 26 -5.03 -1.95 -10.15
C ILE A 26 -4.45 -3.21 -9.51
N ILE A 27 -3.41 -3.07 -8.67
CA ILE A 27 -2.75 -4.22 -8.05
C ILE A 27 -3.71 -5.00 -7.16
N PHE A 28 -4.49 -4.32 -6.30
CA PHE A 28 -5.42 -5.01 -5.42
C PHE A 28 -6.63 -5.59 -6.17
N SER A 29 -7.07 -4.98 -7.27
CA SER A 29 -8.12 -5.55 -8.12
C SER A 29 -7.66 -6.83 -8.83
N LEU A 30 -6.41 -6.85 -9.31
CA LEU A 30 -5.82 -8.06 -9.91
C LEU A 30 -5.62 -9.17 -8.88
N LEU A 31 -5.19 -8.81 -7.66
CA LEU A 31 -5.06 -9.74 -6.55
C LEU A 31 -6.42 -10.37 -6.20
N GLU A 32 -7.47 -9.54 -6.06
CA GLU A 32 -8.83 -9.99 -5.78
C GLU A 32 -9.36 -10.92 -6.87
N LEU A 33 -9.16 -10.56 -8.14
CA LEU A 33 -9.56 -11.41 -9.26
C LEU A 33 -8.85 -12.77 -9.21
N GLY A 34 -7.54 -12.79 -8.95
CA GLY A 34 -6.77 -14.02 -8.80
C GLY A 34 -7.26 -14.89 -7.64
N CYS A 35 -7.52 -14.27 -6.48
CA CYS A 35 -8.10 -14.94 -5.31
C CYS A 35 -9.46 -15.55 -5.61
N PHE A 36 -10.34 -14.77 -6.25
CA PHE A 36 -11.68 -15.22 -6.60
C PHE A 36 -11.65 -16.42 -7.55
N VAL A 37 -10.87 -16.33 -8.63
CA VAL A 37 -10.68 -17.45 -9.58
C VAL A 37 -10.16 -18.69 -8.85
N LYS A 38 -9.22 -18.52 -7.93
CA LYS A 38 -8.65 -19.64 -7.17
C LYS A 38 -9.68 -20.29 -6.23
N ILE A 39 -10.48 -19.49 -5.54
CA ILE A 39 -11.57 -19.98 -4.68
C ILE A 39 -12.58 -20.77 -5.49
N VAL A 40 -13.05 -20.22 -6.62
CA VAL A 40 -14.02 -20.90 -7.49
C VAL A 40 -13.45 -22.21 -8.00
N SER A 41 -12.21 -22.21 -8.51
CA SER A 41 -11.53 -23.42 -8.98
C SER A 41 -11.40 -24.49 -7.89
N ASP A 42 -11.04 -24.10 -6.66
CA ASP A 42 -10.88 -25.06 -5.57
C ASP A 42 -12.23 -25.62 -5.09
N ILE A 43 -13.32 -24.83 -5.14
CA ILE A 43 -14.69 -25.31 -4.86
C ILE A 43 -15.13 -26.31 -5.93
N THR A 44 -14.94 -26.00 -7.22
CA THR A 44 -15.28 -26.90 -8.33
C THR A 44 -14.56 -28.24 -8.23
N LEU A 45 -13.33 -28.26 -7.69
CA LEU A 45 -12.55 -29.48 -7.44
C LEU A 45 -12.83 -30.14 -6.08
N SER A 46 -13.87 -29.72 -5.36
CA SER A 46 -14.24 -30.22 -4.01
C SER A 46 -13.13 -30.04 -2.97
N LYS A 47 -12.25 -29.06 -3.14
CA LYS A 47 -11.15 -28.72 -2.21
C LYS A 47 -11.54 -27.58 -1.27
N GLU A 48 -12.67 -27.70 -0.60
CA GLU A 48 -13.22 -26.63 0.25
C GLU A 48 -12.23 -26.14 1.32
N LYS A 49 -11.44 -27.05 1.91
CA LYS A 49 -10.42 -26.66 2.91
C LYS A 49 -9.33 -25.76 2.33
N GLN A 50 -8.98 -25.91 1.04
CA GLN A 50 -8.05 -24.99 0.36
C GLN A 50 -8.73 -23.68 0.00
N ALA A 51 -9.97 -23.72 -0.51
CA ALA A 51 -10.74 -22.51 -0.82
C ALA A 51 -10.89 -21.58 0.40
N ARG A 52 -11.19 -22.13 1.58
CA ARG A 52 -11.31 -21.35 2.84
C ARG A 52 -10.04 -20.59 3.23
N ARG A 53 -8.85 -21.03 2.79
CA ARG A 53 -7.58 -20.34 3.08
C ARG A 53 -7.45 -19.01 2.34
N PHE A 54 -8.14 -18.83 1.23
CA PHE A 54 -8.11 -17.59 0.43
C PHE A 54 -9.15 -16.56 0.88
N VAL A 55 -10.14 -16.94 1.71
CA VAL A 55 -11.19 -16.02 2.19
C VAL A 55 -10.64 -14.82 2.96
N PRO A 56 -9.68 -14.95 3.89
CA PRO A 56 -9.10 -13.78 4.56
C PRO A 56 -8.40 -12.82 3.59
N LEU A 57 -7.76 -13.36 2.55
CA LEU A 57 -7.07 -12.57 1.53
C LEU A 57 -8.08 -11.78 0.68
N LEU A 58 -9.21 -12.40 0.34
CA LEU A 58 -10.33 -11.76 -0.36
C LEU A 58 -10.95 -10.62 0.46
N ILE A 59 -11.18 -10.84 1.76
CA ILE A 59 -11.67 -9.79 2.66
C ILE A 59 -10.69 -8.62 2.69
N PHE A 60 -9.39 -8.92 2.81
CA PHE A 60 -8.34 -7.91 2.86
C PHE A 60 -8.24 -7.08 1.58
N GLY A 61 -8.28 -7.69 0.39
CA GLY A 61 -8.17 -6.92 -0.84
C GLY A 61 -9.43 -6.08 -1.12
N ILE A 62 -10.63 -6.53 -0.73
CA ILE A 62 -11.85 -5.69 -0.76
C ILE A 62 -11.67 -4.41 0.09
N PHE A 63 -11.18 -4.53 1.33
CA PHE A 63 -10.89 -3.36 2.17
C PHE A 63 -9.80 -2.46 1.57
N SER A 64 -8.80 -3.06 0.94
CA SER A 64 -7.70 -2.32 0.29
C SER A 64 -8.19 -1.52 -0.91
N ILE A 65 -9.06 -2.10 -1.76
CA ILE A 65 -9.72 -1.41 -2.88
C ILE A 65 -10.57 -0.25 -2.37
N TYR A 66 -11.35 -0.45 -1.30
CA TYR A 66 -12.15 0.61 -0.68
C TYR A 66 -11.27 1.79 -0.23
N ILE A 67 -10.17 1.51 0.47
CA ILE A 67 -9.24 2.54 0.95
C ILE A 67 -8.52 3.25 -0.20
N GLY A 68 -8.08 2.53 -1.23
CA GLY A 68 -7.50 3.11 -2.45
C GLY A 68 -8.48 4.04 -3.17
N THR A 69 -9.75 3.68 -3.22
CA THR A 69 -10.81 4.52 -3.80
C THR A 69 -11.01 5.80 -2.99
N MET A 70 -11.13 5.68 -1.66
CA MET A 70 -11.26 6.82 -0.77
C MET A 70 -10.05 7.76 -0.84
N PHE A 71 -8.84 7.21 -1.00
CA PHE A 71 -7.64 7.99 -1.23
C PHE A 71 -7.72 8.79 -2.53
N LEU A 72 -8.08 8.16 -3.66
CA LEU A 72 -8.25 8.86 -4.93
C LEU A 72 -9.32 9.96 -4.87
N ILE A 73 -10.46 9.70 -4.23
CA ILE A 73 -11.49 10.71 -3.98
C ILE A 73 -10.91 11.87 -3.17
N GLY A 74 -10.14 11.56 -2.13
CA GLY A 74 -9.42 12.52 -1.30
C GLY A 74 -8.50 13.43 -2.09
N VAL A 75 -7.70 12.85 -2.99
CA VAL A 75 -6.77 13.59 -3.85
C VAL A 75 -7.53 14.49 -4.83
N HIS A 76 -8.57 13.97 -5.50
CA HIS A 76 -9.36 14.77 -6.45
C HIS A 76 -10.12 15.91 -5.76
N ARG A 77 -10.64 15.68 -4.56
CA ARG A 77 -11.34 16.70 -3.76
C ARG A 77 -10.39 17.57 -2.93
N ARG A 78 -9.06 17.41 -3.07
CA ARG A 78 -8.02 18.07 -2.26
C ARG A 78 -8.29 18.00 -0.76
N ASN A 79 -8.91 16.91 -0.30
CA ASN A 79 -9.29 16.73 1.09
C ASN A 79 -8.21 15.93 1.83
N ALA A 80 -7.41 16.65 2.61
CA ALA A 80 -6.29 16.10 3.39
C ALA A 80 -6.71 15.02 4.40
N ARG A 81 -7.98 14.96 4.82
CA ARG A 81 -8.47 13.93 5.74
C ARG A 81 -8.25 12.54 5.16
N TYR A 82 -8.69 12.30 3.93
CA TYR A 82 -8.58 11.00 3.26
C TYR A 82 -7.12 10.62 2.98
N ILE A 83 -6.26 11.59 2.69
CA ILE A 83 -4.82 11.38 2.53
C ILE A 83 -4.21 10.90 3.85
N LYS A 84 -4.57 11.50 4.99
CA LYS A 84 -4.11 11.05 6.31
C LYS A 84 -4.59 9.64 6.66
N TRP A 85 -5.84 9.31 6.38
CA TRP A 85 -6.36 7.94 6.57
C TRP A 85 -5.61 6.92 5.72
N TYR A 86 -5.31 7.25 4.47
CA TYR A 86 -4.51 6.39 3.59
C TYR A 86 -3.09 6.19 4.13
N ILE A 87 -2.42 7.26 4.58
CA ILE A 87 -1.08 7.15 5.19
C ILE A 87 -1.12 6.25 6.44
N ALA A 88 -2.12 6.42 7.32
CA ALA A 88 -2.28 5.59 8.51
C ALA A 88 -2.50 4.12 8.17
N TYR A 89 -3.34 3.83 7.16
CA TYR A 89 -3.55 2.48 6.66
C TYR A 89 -2.27 1.85 6.12
N ILE A 90 -1.54 2.57 5.26
CA ILE A 90 -0.26 2.09 4.70
C ILE A 90 0.76 1.80 5.79
N ALA A 91 0.85 2.64 6.82
CA ALA A 91 1.73 2.42 7.98
C ALA A 91 1.32 1.16 8.77
N ALA A 92 0.02 0.99 9.05
CA ALA A 92 -0.49 -0.17 9.76
C ALA A 92 -0.21 -1.48 9.00
N ILE A 93 -0.49 -1.52 7.69
CA ILE A 93 -0.23 -2.69 6.85
C ILE A 93 1.26 -3.01 6.77
N SER A 94 2.12 -1.97 6.69
CA SER A 94 3.57 -2.17 6.72
C SER A 94 4.04 -2.85 8.02
N CYS A 95 3.53 -2.39 9.18
CA CYS A 95 3.84 -3.01 10.46
C CYS A 95 3.33 -4.45 10.55
N PHE A 96 2.08 -4.71 10.19
CA PHE A 96 1.51 -6.06 10.22
C PHE A 96 2.24 -7.02 9.27
N ALA A 97 2.59 -6.58 8.06
CA ALA A 97 3.34 -7.38 7.09
C ALA A 97 4.74 -7.72 7.63
N LEU A 98 5.44 -6.77 8.25
CA LEU A 98 6.74 -7.01 8.86
C LEU A 98 6.66 -8.01 10.01
N ILE A 99 5.67 -7.87 10.90
CA ILE A 99 5.42 -8.83 11.99
C ILE A 99 5.13 -10.22 11.41
N ALA A 100 4.28 -10.32 10.40
CA ALA A 100 3.95 -11.59 9.76
C ALA A 100 5.21 -12.25 9.16
N ILE A 101 6.04 -11.51 8.43
CA ILE A 101 7.30 -12.01 7.86
C ILE A 101 8.23 -12.54 8.96
N ILE A 102 8.39 -11.80 10.06
CA ILE A 102 9.22 -12.22 11.19
C ILE A 102 8.68 -13.52 11.80
N VAL A 103 7.38 -13.58 12.11
CA VAL A 103 6.74 -14.77 12.69
C VAL A 103 6.90 -15.97 11.77
N PHE A 104 6.60 -15.82 10.47
CA PHE A 104 6.75 -16.90 9.49
C PHE A 104 8.20 -17.36 9.33
N THR A 105 9.17 -16.44 9.35
CA THR A 105 10.60 -16.77 9.25
C THR A 105 11.06 -17.55 10.49
N ILE A 106 10.64 -17.15 11.69
CA ILE A 106 10.97 -17.85 12.94
C ILE A 106 10.32 -19.24 12.95
N THR A 107 9.03 -19.35 12.62
CA THR A 107 8.34 -20.63 12.56
C THR A 107 9.00 -21.58 11.57
N PHE A 108 9.46 -21.08 10.42
CA PHE A 108 10.19 -21.89 9.44
C PHE A 108 11.59 -22.29 9.91
N ALA A 109 12.36 -21.37 10.51
CA ALA A 109 13.68 -21.69 11.07
C ALA A 109 13.61 -22.76 12.18
N VAL A 110 12.46 -22.88 12.86
CA VAL A 110 12.22 -23.87 13.92
C VAL A 110 11.53 -25.12 13.39
N SER A 111 10.95 -25.11 12.19
CA SER A 111 10.18 -26.22 11.64
C SER A 111 10.49 -26.40 10.15
N ASP A 112 11.30 -27.41 9.81
CA ASP A 112 11.65 -27.88 8.45
C ASP A 112 10.44 -28.43 7.65
N VAL A 113 9.22 -27.99 7.98
CA VAL A 113 7.96 -28.66 7.66
C VAL A 113 7.27 -28.07 6.41
N PHE A 114 7.66 -26.87 5.95
CA PHE A 114 6.94 -26.16 4.89
C PHE A 114 7.76 -26.04 3.60
N GLY A 115 7.51 -26.93 2.62
CA GLY A 115 8.12 -26.89 1.28
C GLY A 115 7.68 -25.71 0.38
N TYR A 116 7.74 -25.88 -0.95
CA TYR A 116 7.52 -24.85 -2.00
C TYR A 116 6.34 -23.86 -1.81
N GLY A 117 5.26 -24.23 -1.10
CA GLY A 117 4.16 -23.33 -0.77
C GLY A 117 4.55 -22.16 0.17
N TYR A 118 5.60 -22.32 0.97
CA TYR A 118 6.20 -21.29 1.82
C TYR A 118 6.74 -20.11 1.00
N TYR A 119 7.44 -20.41 -0.08
CA TYR A 119 8.03 -19.40 -0.96
C TYR A 119 6.97 -18.48 -1.54
N LEU A 120 5.82 -19.02 -1.94
CA LEU A 120 4.71 -18.24 -2.49
C LEU A 120 4.08 -17.30 -1.47
N ILE A 121 3.95 -17.72 -0.21
CA ILE A 121 3.39 -16.89 0.87
C ILE A 121 4.35 -15.75 1.21
N ILE A 122 5.65 -16.04 1.39
CA ILE A 122 6.65 -15.00 1.65
C ILE A 122 6.78 -14.05 0.48
N LEU A 123 6.80 -14.55 -0.76
CA LEU A 123 6.85 -13.71 -1.94
C LEU A 123 5.62 -12.80 -2.05
N SER A 124 4.44 -13.30 -1.69
CA SER A 124 3.21 -12.49 -1.64
C SER A 124 3.32 -11.39 -0.56
N LEU A 125 3.81 -11.72 0.64
CA LEU A 125 4.03 -10.76 1.72
C LEU A 125 5.09 -9.71 1.35
N LEU A 126 6.19 -10.11 0.72
CA LEU A 126 7.25 -9.22 0.24
C LEU A 126 6.73 -8.29 -0.88
N THR A 127 5.88 -8.81 -1.77
CA THR A 127 5.27 -8.00 -2.83
C THR A 127 4.32 -6.95 -2.24
N VAL A 128 3.48 -7.34 -1.28
CA VAL A 128 2.64 -6.39 -0.54
C VAL A 128 3.49 -5.36 0.18
N LEU A 129 4.54 -5.78 0.88
CA LEU A 129 5.46 -4.88 1.58
C LEU A 129 6.14 -3.89 0.62
N LEU A 130 6.61 -4.35 -0.54
CA LEU A 130 7.26 -3.52 -1.56
C LEU A 130 6.29 -2.47 -2.14
N VAL A 131 5.07 -2.89 -2.48
CA VAL A 131 4.04 -1.98 -3.01
C VAL A 131 3.66 -0.94 -1.95
N VAL A 132 3.42 -1.37 -0.72
CA VAL A 132 3.01 -0.50 0.39
C VAL A 132 4.14 0.46 0.80
N SER A 133 5.40 0.00 0.86
CA SER A 133 6.56 0.84 1.20
C SER A 133 6.89 1.86 0.11
N THR A 134 6.77 1.49 -1.17
CA THR A 134 6.94 2.42 -2.29
C THR A 134 5.84 3.50 -2.25
N ASN A 135 4.59 3.09 -1.98
CA ASN A 135 3.47 4.01 -1.80
C ASN A 135 3.66 4.93 -0.59
N PHE A 136 4.15 4.40 0.54
CA PHE A 136 4.46 5.17 1.73
C PHE A 136 5.51 6.23 1.44
N PHE A 137 6.65 5.82 0.87
CA PHE A 137 7.78 6.72 0.67
C PHE A 137 7.41 7.87 -0.25
N ILE A 138 6.74 7.61 -1.37
CA ILE A 138 6.39 8.67 -2.32
C ILE A 138 5.29 9.59 -1.76
N VAL A 139 4.22 9.04 -1.15
CA VAL A 139 3.12 9.88 -0.62
C VAL A 139 3.57 10.69 0.60
N VAL A 140 4.25 10.05 1.56
CA VAL A 140 4.67 10.71 2.80
C VAL A 140 5.78 11.72 2.51
N PHE A 141 6.80 11.36 1.72
CA PHE A 141 7.86 12.29 1.37
C PHE A 141 7.30 13.50 0.60
N SER A 142 6.39 13.27 -0.37
CA SER A 142 5.76 14.37 -1.11
C SER A 142 4.89 15.25 -0.22
N TYR A 143 4.10 14.66 0.69
CA TYR A 143 3.19 15.39 1.58
C TYR A 143 3.97 16.26 2.58
N TYR A 144 5.01 15.72 3.20
CA TYR A 144 5.83 16.48 4.15
C TYR A 144 6.70 17.54 3.48
N ARG A 145 7.22 17.26 2.27
CA ARG A 145 8.00 18.23 1.50
C ARG A 145 7.16 19.47 1.15
N GLU A 146 5.95 19.27 0.66
CA GLU A 146 5.07 20.38 0.27
C GLU A 146 4.54 21.17 1.47
N ASN A 147 4.19 20.50 2.57
CA ASN A 147 3.76 21.21 3.79
C ASN A 147 4.91 21.96 4.50
N LYS A 148 6.15 21.45 4.48
CA LYS A 148 7.31 22.20 5.01
C LYS A 148 7.66 23.41 4.15
N GLY A 149 7.55 23.30 2.82
CA GLY A 149 7.75 24.44 1.91
C GLY A 149 6.75 25.57 2.18
N ALA A 150 5.47 25.23 2.36
CA ALA A 150 4.42 26.19 2.67
C ALA A 150 4.59 26.87 4.05
N LEU A 151 5.11 26.14 5.04
CA LEU A 151 5.42 26.70 6.37
C LEU A 151 6.58 27.71 6.30
N HIS A 152 7.65 27.40 5.57
CA HIS A 152 8.79 28.30 5.40
C HIS A 152 8.42 29.60 4.65
N GLU A 153 7.63 29.51 3.58
CA GLU A 153 7.13 30.69 2.87
C GLU A 153 6.24 31.56 3.77
N SER A 154 5.47 30.96 4.69
CA SER A 154 4.62 31.69 5.64
C SER A 154 5.40 32.40 6.75
N GLU A 155 6.54 31.85 7.17
CA GLU A 155 7.42 32.47 8.17
C GLU A 155 8.28 33.58 7.55
N GLU A 156 8.78 33.40 6.32
CA GLU A 156 9.43 34.51 5.58
C GLU A 156 8.46 35.68 5.35
N PHE A 157 7.19 35.41 5.00
CA PHE A 157 6.18 36.47 4.85
C PHE A 157 5.83 37.18 6.16
N LYS A 158 5.94 36.50 7.31
CA LYS A 158 5.71 37.10 8.64
C LYS A 158 6.93 37.86 9.17
N GLY A 159 8.13 37.62 8.64
CA GLY A 159 9.35 38.34 9.01
C GLY A 159 9.61 39.63 8.22
N ILE A 160 8.71 40.01 7.30
CA ILE A 160 8.84 41.19 6.42
C ILE A 160 7.86 42.33 6.82
N TYR A 161 7.25 42.28 8.00
CA TYR A 161 6.47 43.39 8.57
C TYR A 161 6.98 43.82 9.93
#